data_AF-A0A9X5JS36-F1
#
_entry.id   AF-A0A9X5JS36-F1
#
_cell.length_a   1.000
_cell.length_b   1.000
_cell.length_c   1.000
_cell.angle_alpha   90.00
_cell.angle_beta   90.00
_cell.angle_gamma   90.00
#
_symmetry.space_group_name_H-M   'P 1'
#
loop_
_entity.id
_entity.type
_entity.pdbx_description
1 polymer ?
#
loop_
_entity_poly.entity_id
_entity_poly.type
_entity_poly.pdbx_seq_one_letter_code
_entity_poly.pdbx_strand_id
1 'polypeptide(L)'
;MKIFWLLMLLLTGCSTAPQPDRTFPPQLQSASTRPTILISSSDLLPGDLLLSSATSPQSWGIRLFTLTGVSHAAIYLGDEQVAEAVGSGVKIIPLNHAIDESNNLLVLRVPGMTSDQMLRLREFADLQQGKKYNFKGIVMFMPFMVSRRLCELPLVNEEVRSTCLTALARLQLADVDDPQANRFFCSEFVLAGYRHAGIELLQGQANWVSPADLLHLRDGDVSAWQTQQNMQYVGHLKRWDLKEILSLRSANRQAR
;
A
#
# COMPACT_ATOMS: atom_id res chain seq x y z
N MET A 1 -27.48 -19.94 17.68
CA MET A 1 -27.01 -19.82 16.28
C MET A 1 -26.72 -18.39 15.80
N LYS A 2 -27.42 -17.34 16.27
CA LYS A 2 -27.18 -15.96 15.80
C LYS A 2 -25.94 -15.27 16.41
N ILE A 3 -25.51 -15.68 17.61
CA ILE A 3 -24.33 -15.12 18.30
C ILE A 3 -23.01 -15.62 17.69
N PHE A 4 -22.99 -16.84 17.13
CA PHE A 4 -21.80 -17.43 16.51
C PHE A 4 -21.41 -16.72 15.19
N TRP A 5 -22.40 -16.25 14.42
CA TRP A 5 -22.18 -15.42 13.23
C TRP A 5 -21.69 -14.02 13.57
N LEU A 6 -22.10 -13.45 14.71
CA LEU A 6 -21.63 -12.15 15.16
C LEU A 6 -20.17 -12.20 15.66
N LEU A 7 -19.75 -13.32 16.26
CA LEU A 7 -18.37 -13.53 16.69
C LEU A 7 -17.40 -13.72 15.51
N MET A 8 -17.84 -14.38 14.42
CA MET A 8 -17.03 -14.52 13.20
C MET A 8 -16.81 -13.20 12.46
N LEU A 9 -17.72 -12.23 12.59
CA LEU A 9 -17.56 -10.88 12.06
C LEU A 9 -16.61 -10.01 12.90
N LEU A 10 -16.29 -10.43 14.13
CA LEU A 10 -15.33 -9.77 15.03
C LEU A 10 -13.91 -10.36 14.95
N LEU A 11 -13.70 -11.43 14.18
CA LEU A 11 -12.36 -11.85 13.74
C LEU A 11 -11.89 -10.92 12.62
N THR A 12 -11.67 -9.65 12.96
CA THR A 12 -10.87 -8.76 12.13
C THR A 12 -9.47 -9.35 12.12
N GLY A 13 -9.09 -10.03 11.04
CA GLY A 13 -7.74 -10.56 10.83
C GLY A 13 -6.74 -9.41 10.96
N CYS A 14 -6.14 -9.30 12.13
CA CYS A 14 -4.96 -8.48 12.37
C CYS A 14 -3.81 -9.47 12.43
N SER A 15 -2.84 -9.33 11.54
CA SER A 15 -1.67 -10.19 11.58
C SER A 15 -0.93 -10.01 12.90
N THR A 16 -0.47 -11.10 13.50
CA THR A 16 0.33 -11.05 14.72
C THR A 16 1.52 -11.99 14.60
N ALA A 17 2.72 -11.58 15.03
CA ALA A 17 3.91 -12.44 14.99
C ALA A 17 4.30 -12.90 16.41
N PRO A 18 4.61 -14.20 16.61
CA PRO A 18 5.23 -14.67 17.85
C PRO A 18 6.69 -14.19 17.93
N GLN A 19 7.10 -13.59 19.06
CA GLN A 19 8.50 -13.25 19.32
C GLN A 19 9.15 -14.36 20.17
N PRO A 20 10.19 -15.06 19.67
CA PRO A 20 10.83 -16.14 20.43
C PRO A 20 11.68 -15.63 21.61
N ASP A 21 12.03 -14.35 21.65
CA ASP A 21 13.05 -13.79 22.54
C ASP A 21 12.53 -12.78 23.59
N ARG A 22 11.19 -12.63 23.72
CA ARG A 22 10.57 -11.74 24.71
C ARG A 22 9.40 -12.41 25.45
N THR A 23 9.35 -12.18 26.76
CA THR A 23 8.37 -12.74 27.71
C THR A 23 6.99 -12.05 27.72
N PHE A 24 6.66 -11.16 26.77
CA PHE A 24 5.40 -10.39 26.74
C PHE A 24 4.93 -10.11 25.28
N PRO A 25 3.65 -9.72 25.03
CA PRO A 25 2.66 -10.32 24.10
C PRO A 25 3.00 -10.28 22.58
N PRO A 26 2.26 -11.03 21.73
CA PRO A 26 2.47 -11.06 20.28
C PRO A 26 2.45 -9.66 19.66
N GLN A 27 3.38 -9.40 18.74
CA GLN A 27 3.46 -8.13 18.02
C GLN A 27 2.26 -8.05 17.06
N LEU A 28 1.46 -7.00 17.17
CA LEU A 28 0.25 -6.78 16.35
C LEU A 28 0.56 -5.88 15.15
N GLN A 29 -0.04 -6.20 14.02
CA GLN A 29 -0.05 -5.35 12.83
C GLN A 29 -0.64 -3.96 13.16
N SER A 30 0.13 -2.91 12.93
CA SER A 30 -0.26 -1.54 13.24
C SER A 30 -0.99 -0.89 12.07
N ALA A 31 -2.33 -0.87 12.14
CA ALA A 31 -3.14 -0.12 11.17
C ALA A 31 -3.03 1.42 11.32
N SER A 32 -2.25 1.91 12.29
CA SER A 32 -2.14 3.32 12.61
C SER A 32 -1.33 4.07 11.55
N THR A 33 -1.99 5.04 10.93
CA THR A 33 -1.37 6.13 10.15
C THR A 33 -1.35 7.44 10.94
N ARG A 34 -1.38 7.36 12.29
CA ARG A 34 -1.34 8.57 13.11
C ARG A 34 0.01 9.28 12.90
N PRO A 35 0.01 10.55 12.49
CA PRO A 35 1.24 11.30 12.26
C PRO A 35 1.94 11.52 13.60
N THR A 36 3.11 10.92 13.77
CA THR A 36 3.98 11.22 14.92
C THR A 36 4.87 12.42 14.61
N ILE A 37 5.27 12.59 13.35
CA ILE A 37 6.15 13.66 12.87
C ILE A 37 5.56 14.25 11.57
N LEU A 38 5.49 15.58 11.50
CA LEU A 38 5.24 16.30 10.25
C LEU A 38 6.56 16.67 9.61
N ILE A 39 6.67 16.44 8.31
CA ILE A 39 7.84 16.74 7.50
C ILE A 39 7.45 17.68 6.35
N SER A 40 8.44 18.32 5.73
CA SER A 40 8.24 19.13 4.54
C SER A 40 8.81 18.45 3.29
N SER A 41 8.61 19.05 2.11
CA SER A 41 9.16 18.50 0.86
C SER A 41 10.69 18.40 0.86
N SER A 42 11.40 19.22 1.65
CA SER A 42 12.86 19.16 1.74
C SER A 42 13.38 17.92 2.45
N ASP A 43 12.54 17.23 3.21
CA ASP A 43 12.91 16.00 3.93
C ASP A 43 12.82 14.75 3.04
N LEU A 44 12.24 14.89 1.85
CA LEU A 44 12.04 13.81 0.90
C LEU A 44 13.30 13.50 0.10
N LEU A 45 13.50 12.21 -0.18
CA LEU A 45 14.56 11.72 -1.05
C LEU A 45 13.96 10.91 -2.21
N PRO A 46 14.55 10.98 -3.42
CA PRO A 46 14.13 10.13 -4.52
C PRO A 46 14.05 8.66 -4.10
N GLY A 47 12.96 8.00 -4.48
CA GLY A 47 12.65 6.64 -4.08
C GLY A 47 11.92 6.49 -2.75
N ASP A 48 11.51 7.59 -2.11
CA ASP A 48 10.55 7.52 -1.01
C ASP A 48 9.19 6.99 -1.48
N LEU A 49 8.64 6.04 -0.72
CA LEU A 49 7.29 5.51 -0.89
C LEU A 49 6.29 6.41 -0.19
N LEU A 50 5.34 6.91 -0.96
CA LEU A 50 4.24 7.74 -0.47
C LEU A 50 2.98 6.90 -0.33
N LEU A 51 2.38 6.88 0.85
CA LEU A 51 1.14 6.18 1.15
C LEU A 51 0.06 7.17 1.57
N SER A 52 -1.10 7.13 0.91
CA SER A 52 -2.20 8.06 1.18
C SER A 52 -3.56 7.40 1.24
N SER A 53 -4.52 8.13 1.79
CA SER A 53 -5.94 7.88 1.60
C SER A 53 -6.52 8.98 0.70
N ALA A 54 -7.09 8.59 -0.44
CA ALA A 54 -7.53 9.54 -1.47
C ALA A 54 -8.79 10.33 -1.06
N THR A 55 -8.84 11.62 -1.41
CA THR A 55 -9.98 12.53 -1.12
C THR A 55 -11.15 12.34 -2.11
N SER A 56 -10.88 11.98 -3.37
CA SER A 56 -11.86 12.15 -4.46
C SER A 56 -12.72 10.90 -4.77
N PRO A 57 -14.04 11.07 -5.00
CA PRO A 57 -14.93 10.03 -5.53
C PRO A 57 -14.81 9.80 -7.06
N GLN A 58 -14.05 10.62 -7.79
CA GLN A 58 -13.87 10.46 -9.25
C GLN A 58 -12.94 9.29 -9.62
N SER A 59 -12.33 8.62 -8.65
CA SER A 59 -11.66 7.33 -8.82
C SER A 59 -12.69 6.19 -8.85
N TRP A 60 -13.38 6.00 -9.98
CA TRP A 60 -14.19 4.80 -10.20
C TRP A 60 -13.30 3.54 -10.07
N GLY A 61 -13.44 2.82 -8.96
CA GLY A 61 -12.75 1.56 -8.64
C GLY A 61 -11.31 1.79 -8.18
N ILE A 62 -10.97 1.87 -6.90
CA ILE A 62 -11.46 1.16 -5.72
C ILE A 62 -11.00 2.05 -4.57
N ARG A 63 -11.90 2.42 -3.66
CA ARG A 63 -11.47 2.40 -2.27
C ARG A 63 -11.23 0.93 -1.98
N LEU A 64 -10.02 0.43 -2.22
CA LEU A 64 -9.65 -0.91 -1.82
C LEU A 64 -10.15 -1.03 -0.38
N PHE A 65 -10.96 -2.05 -0.11
CA PHE A 65 -11.54 -2.27 1.21
C PHE A 65 -10.44 -2.75 2.17
N THR A 66 -9.44 -1.91 2.37
CA THR A 66 -8.44 -2.05 3.39
C THR A 66 -9.00 -1.30 4.60
N LEU A 67 -9.08 -1.98 5.75
CA LEU A 67 -9.53 -1.37 7.01
C LEU A 67 -8.50 -0.36 7.57
N THR A 68 -7.48 -0.01 6.77
CA THR A 68 -6.34 0.82 7.12
C THR A 68 -6.51 2.23 6.57
N GLY A 69 -5.85 3.22 7.19
CA GLY A 69 -5.83 4.61 6.71
C GLY A 69 -5.00 4.84 5.42
N VAL A 70 -4.83 3.82 4.58
CA VAL A 70 -4.07 3.81 3.32
C VAL A 70 -4.89 3.11 2.25
N SER A 71 -5.12 3.80 1.13
CA SER A 71 -5.82 3.29 -0.05
C SER A 71 -5.06 3.48 -1.35
N HIS A 72 -3.96 4.24 -1.34
CA HIS A 72 -3.17 4.59 -2.51
C HIS A 72 -1.67 4.59 -2.18
N ALA A 73 -0.86 4.32 -3.19
CA ALA A 73 0.59 4.25 -3.10
C ALA A 73 1.23 4.91 -4.33
N ALA A 74 2.32 5.63 -4.11
CA ALA A 74 3.06 6.37 -5.14
C ALA A 74 4.56 6.45 -4.79
N ILE A 75 5.38 6.84 -5.75
CA ILE A 75 6.83 6.98 -5.57
C ILE A 75 7.20 8.46 -5.74
N TYR A 76 7.95 9.02 -4.79
CA TYR A 76 8.61 10.31 -4.99
C TYR A 76 9.85 10.14 -5.87
N LEU A 77 9.90 10.83 -7.00
CA LEU A 77 11.00 10.70 -7.96
C LEU A 77 12.16 11.65 -7.67
N GLY A 78 11.99 12.62 -6.76
CA GLY A 78 12.84 13.81 -6.69
C GLY A 78 12.28 14.95 -7.53
N ASP A 79 12.90 16.13 -7.41
CA ASP A 79 12.55 17.33 -8.18
C ASP A 79 11.05 17.69 -8.08
N GLU A 80 10.47 17.53 -6.89
CA GLU A 80 9.05 17.76 -6.63
C GLU A 80 8.08 16.96 -7.53
N GLN A 81 8.51 15.79 -8.02
CA GLN A 81 7.71 14.92 -8.86
C GLN A 81 7.34 13.61 -8.16
N VAL A 82 6.11 13.15 -8.42
CA VAL A 82 5.53 11.93 -7.87
C VAL A 82 5.00 11.07 -9.02
N ALA A 83 5.40 9.81 -9.06
CA ALA A 83 4.88 8.81 -9.98
C ALA A 83 3.80 7.96 -9.32
N GLU A 84 2.66 7.82 -9.99
CA GLU A 84 1.52 7.05 -9.50
C GLU A 84 0.77 6.36 -10.63
N ALA A 85 0.11 5.24 -10.30
CA ALA A 85 -0.90 4.63 -11.15
C ALA A 85 -2.29 4.90 -10.56
N VAL A 86 -3.11 5.63 -11.30
CA VAL A 86 -4.50 5.98 -10.92
C VAL A 86 -5.45 5.56 -12.03
N GLY A 87 -6.77 5.66 -11.86
CA GLY A 87 -7.75 5.16 -12.82
C GLY A 87 -7.55 5.63 -14.29
N SER A 88 -6.97 6.82 -14.48
CA SER A 88 -6.63 7.34 -15.81
C SER A 88 -5.32 6.80 -16.42
N GLY A 89 -4.55 6.00 -15.69
CA GLY A 89 -3.25 5.46 -16.09
C GLY A 89 -2.10 5.87 -15.18
N VAL A 90 -0.88 5.50 -15.57
CA VAL A 90 0.37 5.90 -14.93
C VAL A 90 0.67 7.36 -15.27
N LYS A 91 0.92 8.17 -14.24
CA LYS A 91 1.19 9.59 -14.34
C LYS A 91 2.39 9.97 -13.50
N ILE A 92 3.07 11.03 -13.94
CA ILE A 92 4.03 11.78 -13.13
C ILE A 92 3.40 13.14 -12.91
N ILE A 93 3.16 13.48 -11.65
CA ILE A 93 2.49 14.71 -11.22
C ILE A 93 3.38 15.51 -10.27
N PRO A 94 3.14 16.82 -10.14
CA PRO A 94 3.76 17.63 -9.10
C PRO A 94 3.43 17.12 -7.69
N LEU A 95 4.39 17.22 -6.77
CA LEU A 95 4.27 16.80 -5.37
C LEU A 95 3.14 17.53 -4.64
N ASN A 96 2.99 18.84 -4.88
CA ASN A 96 1.91 19.63 -4.29
C ASN A 96 0.53 19.09 -4.69
N HIS A 97 0.36 18.67 -5.94
CA HIS A 97 -0.87 18.06 -6.42
C HIS A 97 -1.16 16.73 -5.70
N ALA A 98 -0.13 15.89 -5.51
CA ALA A 98 -0.27 14.65 -4.76
C ALA A 98 -0.64 14.89 -3.28
N ILE A 99 -0.12 15.96 -2.67
CA ILE A 99 -0.47 16.39 -1.30
C ILE A 99 -1.93 16.87 -1.24
N ASP A 100 -2.37 17.66 -2.22
CA ASP A 100 -3.71 18.24 -2.26
C ASP A 100 -4.79 17.16 -2.42
N GLU A 101 -4.58 16.18 -3.30
CA GLU A 101 -5.53 15.08 -3.54
C GLU A 101 -5.55 14.00 -2.43
N SER A 102 -4.72 14.14 -1.40
CA SER A 102 -4.59 13.17 -0.31
C SER A 102 -5.24 13.69 0.98
N ASN A 103 -5.99 12.87 1.73
CA ASN A 103 -6.44 13.26 3.08
C ASN A 103 -5.30 13.16 4.10
N ASN A 104 -4.34 12.29 3.82
CA ASN A 104 -3.09 12.12 4.55
C ASN A 104 -2.02 11.64 3.58
N LEU A 105 -0.77 11.96 3.84
CA LEU A 105 0.35 11.49 3.03
C LEU A 105 1.49 11.11 3.95
N LEU A 106 1.69 9.81 4.10
CA LEU A 106 2.72 9.16 4.92
C LEU A 106 3.91 8.79 4.02
N VAL A 107 5.12 8.90 4.56
CA VAL A 107 6.36 8.66 3.81
C VAL A 107 7.17 7.53 4.45
N LEU A 108 7.51 6.52 3.65
CA LEU A 108 8.40 5.41 3.98
C LEU A 108 9.65 5.46 3.08
N ARG A 109 10.80 5.04 3.62
CA ARG A 109 12.08 5.07 2.92
C ARG A 109 12.82 3.74 3.02
N VAL A 110 13.38 3.27 1.90
CA VAL A 110 14.32 2.15 1.90
C VAL A 110 15.67 2.63 2.47
N PRO A 111 16.18 2.08 3.58
CA PRO A 111 17.46 2.48 4.12
C PRO A 111 18.60 2.11 3.15
N GLY A 112 19.54 3.04 2.95
CA GLY A 112 20.74 2.79 2.16
C GLY A 112 20.51 2.66 0.64
N MET A 113 19.37 3.13 0.12
CA MET A 113 19.12 3.16 -1.32
C MET A 113 20.21 3.94 -2.06
N THR A 114 20.77 3.35 -3.13
CA THR A 114 21.85 3.97 -3.89
C THR A 114 21.31 4.93 -4.96
N SER A 115 22.13 5.90 -5.39
CA SER A 115 21.75 6.83 -6.45
C SER A 115 21.41 6.11 -7.78
N ASP A 116 22.07 5.00 -8.06
CA ASP A 116 21.81 4.15 -9.22
C ASP A 116 20.44 3.47 -9.14
N GLN A 117 20.04 2.98 -7.96
CA GLN A 117 18.69 2.45 -7.72
C GLN A 117 17.63 3.56 -7.87
N MET A 118 17.91 4.77 -7.38
CA MET A 118 16.99 5.92 -7.52
C MET A 118 16.78 6.30 -8.99
N LEU A 119 17.86 6.30 -9.78
CA LEU A 119 17.82 6.56 -11.22
C LEU A 119 17.02 5.50 -11.96
N ARG A 120 17.25 4.20 -11.70
CA ARG A 120 16.46 3.12 -12.30
C ARG A 120 14.97 3.22 -11.94
N LEU A 121 14.64 3.64 -10.72
CA LEU A 121 13.25 3.82 -10.31
C LEU A 121 12.56 4.96 -11.07
N ARG A 122 13.28 6.07 -11.31
CA ARG A 122 12.82 7.17 -12.17
C ARG A 122 12.68 6.73 -13.62
N GLU A 123 13.69 6.05 -14.17
CA GLU A 123 13.64 5.50 -15.53
C GLU A 123 12.42 4.57 -15.72
N PHE A 124 12.15 3.70 -14.76
CA PHE A 124 10.96 2.87 -14.78
C PHE A 124 9.67 3.70 -14.86
N ALA A 125 9.54 4.73 -14.01
CA ALA A 125 8.37 5.59 -13.99
C ALA A 125 8.16 6.31 -15.33
N ASP A 126 9.23 6.82 -15.93
CA ASP A 126 9.22 7.48 -17.24
C ASP A 126 8.79 6.49 -18.34
N LEU A 127 9.35 5.27 -18.35
CA LEU A 127 9.00 4.21 -19.31
C LEU A 127 7.54 3.74 -19.18
N GLN A 128 6.98 3.77 -17.98
CA GLN A 128 5.60 3.36 -17.75
C GLN A 128 4.58 4.49 -17.93
N GLN A 129 5.02 5.74 -18.06
CA GLN A 129 4.13 6.89 -18.15
C GLN A 129 3.11 6.73 -19.30
N GLY A 130 1.84 7.02 -19.02
CA GLY A 130 0.74 6.88 -19.98
C GLY A 130 0.20 5.47 -20.17
N LYS A 131 0.81 4.44 -19.57
CA LYS A 131 0.23 3.08 -19.54
C LYS A 131 -1.09 3.06 -18.79
N LYS A 132 -1.99 2.15 -19.18
CA LYS A 132 -3.38 2.14 -18.70
C LYS A 132 -3.49 1.60 -17.27
N TYR A 133 -4.57 1.91 -16.58
CA TYR A 133 -4.82 1.35 -15.25
C TYR A 133 -5.33 -0.10 -15.31
N ASN A 134 -4.93 -0.92 -14.34
CA ASN A 134 -5.29 -2.34 -14.27
C ASN A 134 -6.63 -2.60 -13.57
N PHE A 135 -7.73 -2.08 -14.11
CA PHE A 135 -9.07 -2.29 -13.55
C PHE A 135 -9.47 -3.77 -13.47
N LYS A 136 -9.03 -4.61 -14.42
CA LYS A 136 -9.30 -6.05 -14.40
C LYS A 136 -8.60 -6.73 -13.23
N GLY A 137 -7.31 -6.43 -13.03
CA GLY A 137 -6.54 -6.95 -11.89
C GLY A 137 -7.21 -6.61 -10.57
N ILE A 138 -7.69 -5.38 -10.45
CA ILE A 138 -8.48 -4.91 -9.32
C ILE A 138 -9.78 -5.69 -9.06
N VAL A 139 -10.57 -5.96 -10.10
CA VAL A 139 -11.83 -6.72 -9.95
C VAL A 139 -11.54 -8.14 -9.47
N MET A 140 -10.45 -8.73 -9.95
CA MET A 140 -9.98 -10.05 -9.49
C MET A 140 -9.38 -9.99 -8.08
N PHE A 141 -8.75 -8.87 -7.72
CA PHE A 141 -8.14 -8.64 -6.40
C PHE A 141 -9.16 -8.51 -5.27
N MET A 142 -10.34 -7.98 -5.58
CA MET A 142 -11.40 -7.73 -4.60
C MET A 142 -11.87 -8.99 -3.84
N PRO A 143 -12.19 -10.12 -4.49
CA PRO A 143 -12.45 -11.39 -3.80
C PRO A 143 -11.28 -11.86 -2.93
N PHE A 144 -10.05 -11.71 -3.42
CA PHE A 144 -8.83 -12.11 -2.69
C PHE A 144 -8.68 -11.34 -1.37
N MET A 145 -9.00 -10.04 -1.35
CA MET A 145 -8.96 -9.23 -0.12
C MET A 145 -9.91 -9.72 0.98
N VAL A 146 -10.97 -10.45 0.62
CA VAL A 146 -11.92 -11.03 1.59
C VAL A 146 -11.43 -12.40 2.04
N SER A 147 -11.06 -13.28 1.11
CA SER A 147 -10.62 -14.65 1.39
C SER A 147 -9.29 -14.70 2.15
N ARG A 148 -8.36 -13.75 1.89
CA ARG A 148 -7.03 -13.71 2.53
C ARG A 148 -7.06 -13.59 4.05
N ARG A 149 -8.16 -13.11 4.64
CA ARG A 149 -8.35 -13.04 6.10
C ARG A 149 -8.24 -14.41 6.77
N LEU A 150 -8.49 -15.49 6.03
CA LEU A 150 -8.30 -16.87 6.50
C LEU A 150 -6.81 -17.20 6.73
N CYS A 151 -5.90 -16.53 6.04
CA CYS A 151 -4.46 -16.69 6.20
C CYS A 151 -3.88 -15.75 7.28
N GLU A 152 -4.58 -14.66 7.61
CA GLU A 152 -4.12 -13.63 8.56
C GLU A 152 -4.60 -13.89 10.00
N LEU A 153 -4.77 -15.16 10.37
CA LEU A 153 -5.18 -15.55 11.71
C LEU A 153 -4.12 -15.12 12.75
N PRO A 154 -4.57 -14.76 13.97
CA PRO A 154 -3.64 -14.44 15.05
C PRO A 154 -2.81 -15.67 15.43
N LEU A 155 -1.60 -15.42 15.95
CA LEU A 155 -0.61 -16.40 16.44
C LEU A 155 0.06 -17.29 15.38
N VAL A 156 -0.12 -17.00 14.09
CA VAL A 156 0.61 -17.66 13.00
C VAL A 156 1.90 -16.89 12.69
N ASN A 157 3.01 -17.58 12.43
CA ASN A 157 4.26 -16.91 12.03
C ASN A 157 4.18 -16.36 10.60
N GLU A 158 5.12 -15.49 10.22
CA GLU A 158 5.15 -14.83 8.91
C GLU A 158 5.25 -15.83 7.74
N GLU A 159 6.06 -16.87 7.89
CA GLU A 159 6.28 -17.87 6.82
C GLU A 159 5.01 -18.67 6.48
N VAL A 160 4.30 -19.16 7.49
CA VAL A 160 3.05 -19.92 7.28
C VAL A 160 1.96 -19.00 6.71
N ARG A 161 1.89 -17.75 7.18
CA ARG A 161 0.97 -16.73 6.66
C ARG A 161 1.25 -16.45 5.18
N SER A 162 2.51 -16.16 4.84
CA SER A 162 2.97 -15.89 3.48
C SER A 162 2.71 -17.07 2.55
N THR A 163 2.94 -18.30 3.02
CA THR A 163 2.68 -19.52 2.25
C THR A 163 1.18 -19.72 1.97
N CYS A 164 0.33 -19.50 2.98
CA CYS A 164 -1.13 -19.55 2.82
C CYS A 164 -1.61 -18.49 1.82
N LEU A 165 -1.14 -17.25 1.98
CA LEU A 165 -1.48 -16.15 1.08
C LEU A 165 -1.03 -16.43 -0.36
N THR A 166 0.18 -16.94 -0.54
CA THR A 166 0.72 -17.32 -1.85
C THR A 166 -0.11 -18.43 -2.50
N ALA A 167 -0.48 -19.46 -1.74
CA ALA A 167 -1.33 -20.55 -2.26
C ALA A 167 -2.70 -20.02 -2.68
N LEU A 168 -3.32 -19.17 -1.87
CA LEU A 168 -4.61 -18.56 -2.17
C LEU A 168 -4.54 -17.60 -3.36
N ALA A 169 -3.48 -16.79 -3.44
CA ALA A 169 -3.25 -15.85 -4.52
C ALA A 169 -3.10 -16.56 -5.86
N ARG A 170 -2.30 -17.64 -5.93
CA ARG A 170 -2.16 -18.47 -7.15
C ARG A 170 -3.48 -19.07 -7.65
N LEU A 171 -4.44 -19.33 -6.75
CA LEU A 171 -5.75 -19.88 -7.11
C LEU A 171 -6.72 -18.81 -7.62
N GLN A 172 -6.64 -17.59 -7.08
CA GLN A 172 -7.65 -16.55 -7.31
C GLN A 172 -7.17 -15.42 -8.23
N LEU A 173 -5.88 -15.18 -8.26
CA LEU A 173 -5.20 -14.16 -9.04
C LEU A 173 -4.37 -14.86 -10.11
N ALA A 174 -4.32 -14.26 -11.30
CA ALA A 174 -3.45 -14.79 -12.34
C ALA A 174 -1.98 -14.56 -11.95
N ASP A 175 -1.15 -15.58 -12.18
CA ASP A 175 0.30 -15.43 -12.14
C ASP A 175 0.72 -14.57 -13.34
N VAL A 176 0.95 -13.28 -13.10
CA VAL A 176 1.39 -12.34 -14.14
C VAL A 176 2.56 -11.55 -13.57
N ASP A 177 3.68 -12.23 -13.31
CA ASP A 177 4.98 -11.56 -13.25
C ASP A 177 5.39 -11.21 -14.69
N ASP A 178 4.76 -10.18 -15.26
CA ASP A 178 5.14 -9.61 -16.54
C ASP A 178 5.89 -8.29 -16.31
N PRO A 179 7.23 -8.27 -16.47
CA PRO A 179 8.04 -7.06 -16.41
C PRO A 179 7.62 -6.00 -17.47
N GLN A 180 6.89 -6.41 -18.50
CA GLN A 180 6.33 -5.54 -19.54
C GLN A 180 4.84 -5.24 -19.33
N ALA A 181 4.29 -5.51 -18.14
CA ALA A 181 2.90 -5.23 -17.83
C ALA A 181 2.50 -3.84 -18.37
N ASN A 182 1.53 -3.83 -19.28
CA ASN A 182 1.05 -2.60 -19.90
C ASN A 182 -0.05 -1.93 -19.09
N ARG A 183 -0.32 -2.47 -17.89
CA ARG A 183 -1.32 -1.96 -16.97
C ARG A 183 -0.90 -2.18 -15.53
N PHE A 184 -1.14 -1.20 -14.68
CA PHE A 184 -0.86 -1.27 -13.25
C PHE A 184 -2.02 -0.74 -12.42
N PHE A 185 -2.21 -1.29 -11.22
CA PHE A 185 -2.80 -0.53 -10.12
C PHE A 185 -1.72 0.05 -9.20
N CYS A 186 -2.08 0.92 -8.26
CA CYS A 186 -1.12 1.75 -7.52
C CYS A 186 -0.01 0.96 -6.81
N SER A 187 -0.33 -0.03 -5.97
CA SER A 187 0.70 -0.84 -5.29
C SER A 187 1.46 -1.78 -6.23
N GLU A 188 0.82 -2.29 -7.29
CA GLU A 188 1.47 -3.08 -8.33
C GLU A 188 2.56 -2.26 -9.05
N PHE A 189 2.25 -1.02 -9.43
CA PHE A 189 3.19 -0.08 -10.03
C PHE A 189 4.40 0.18 -9.12
N VAL A 190 4.14 0.46 -7.85
CA VAL A 190 5.19 0.71 -6.85
C VAL A 190 6.14 -0.47 -6.73
N LEU A 191 5.60 -1.67 -6.53
CA LEU A 191 6.41 -2.89 -6.37
C LEU A 191 7.20 -3.23 -7.64
N ALA A 192 6.58 -3.06 -8.82
CA ALA A 192 7.26 -3.25 -10.10
C ALA A 192 8.43 -2.27 -10.26
N GLY A 193 8.26 -1.01 -9.84
CA GLY A 193 9.32 -0.01 -9.85
C GLY A 193 10.49 -0.39 -8.95
N TYR A 194 10.24 -0.75 -7.69
CA TYR A 194 11.32 -1.17 -6.78
C TYR A 194 12.06 -2.41 -7.31
N ARG A 195 11.34 -3.39 -7.87
CA ARG A 195 11.96 -4.56 -8.52
C ARG A 195 12.83 -4.18 -9.70
N HIS A 196 12.35 -3.27 -10.55
CA HIS A 196 13.15 -2.74 -11.66
C HIS A 196 14.43 -2.04 -11.17
N ALA A 197 14.36 -1.36 -10.03
CA ALA A 197 15.52 -0.76 -9.38
C ALA A 197 16.46 -1.80 -8.73
N GLY A 198 16.08 -3.08 -8.64
CA GLY A 198 16.83 -4.15 -7.99
C GLY A 198 16.58 -4.23 -6.47
N ILE A 199 15.44 -3.74 -6.00
CA ILE A 199 15.02 -3.76 -4.59
C ILE A 199 13.78 -4.64 -4.48
N GLU A 200 13.91 -5.79 -3.82
CA GLU A 200 12.78 -6.63 -3.50
C GLU A 200 12.23 -6.24 -2.13
N LEU A 201 11.02 -5.65 -2.10
CA LEU A 201 10.36 -5.27 -0.84
C LEU A 201 9.71 -6.48 -0.15
N LEU A 202 9.01 -7.29 -0.94
CA LEU A 202 8.20 -8.42 -0.52
C LEU A 202 8.36 -9.58 -1.49
N GLN A 203 8.29 -10.79 -0.95
CA GLN A 203 8.15 -12.00 -1.75
C GLN A 203 6.73 -12.10 -2.34
N GLY A 204 6.61 -12.67 -3.54
CA GLY A 204 5.34 -12.88 -4.24
C GLY A 204 5.23 -12.04 -5.51
N GLN A 205 4.04 -11.85 -6.05
CA GLN A 205 3.84 -11.02 -7.25
C GLN A 205 3.31 -9.63 -6.90
N ALA A 206 3.66 -8.63 -7.71
CA ALA A 206 3.25 -7.24 -7.47
C ALA A 206 1.72 -7.07 -7.48
N ASN A 207 1.01 -7.87 -8.29
CA ASN A 207 -0.44 -7.86 -8.40
C ASN A 207 -1.19 -8.54 -7.22
N TRP A 208 -0.47 -9.10 -6.24
CA TRP A 208 -1.06 -9.71 -5.03
C TRP A 208 -1.08 -8.78 -3.82
N VAL A 209 -0.43 -7.62 -3.92
CA VAL A 209 -0.16 -6.78 -2.75
C VAL A 209 -1.01 -5.51 -2.83
N SER A 210 -1.72 -5.21 -1.74
CA SER A 210 -2.50 -3.99 -1.61
C SER A 210 -1.65 -2.81 -1.12
N PRO A 211 -2.09 -1.55 -1.30
CA PRO A 211 -1.39 -0.40 -0.73
C PRO A 211 -1.26 -0.46 0.81
N ALA A 212 -2.23 -1.09 1.48
CA ALA A 212 -2.20 -1.29 2.92
C ALA A 212 -1.11 -2.27 3.36
N ASP A 213 -0.84 -3.32 2.57
CA ASP A 213 0.24 -4.25 2.87
C ASP A 213 1.60 -3.54 2.91
N LEU A 214 1.81 -2.54 2.03
CA LEU A 214 3.04 -1.75 2.00
C LEU A 214 3.25 -0.91 3.28
N LEU A 215 2.17 -0.52 3.98
CA LEU A 215 2.28 0.17 5.27
C LEU A 215 2.99 -0.68 6.32
N HIS A 216 2.85 -2.00 6.21
CA HIS A 216 3.37 -2.97 7.18
C HIS A 216 4.81 -3.39 6.91
N LEU A 217 5.47 -2.75 5.93
CA LEU A 217 6.92 -2.81 5.72
C LEU A 217 7.70 -1.93 6.69
N ARG A 218 7.01 -1.12 7.50
CA ARG A 218 7.65 -0.26 8.49
C ARG A 218 8.47 -1.07 9.49
N ASP A 219 9.63 -0.54 9.85
CA ASP A 219 10.41 -1.06 10.96
C ASP A 219 9.53 -1.20 12.22
N GLY A 220 9.49 -2.41 12.79
CA GLY A 220 8.69 -2.72 13.97
C GLY A 220 7.19 -2.93 13.71
N ASP A 221 6.76 -3.09 12.46
CA ASP A 221 5.41 -3.57 12.11
C ASP A 221 5.44 -5.07 11.72
N VAL A 222 4.26 -5.64 11.48
CA VAL A 222 4.09 -7.05 11.08
C VAL A 222 3.41 -7.11 9.71
N SER A 223 4.18 -7.51 8.70
CA SER A 223 3.69 -7.72 7.35
C SER A 223 2.83 -8.99 7.24
N ALA A 224 1.88 -8.96 6.31
CA ALA A 224 1.16 -10.15 5.90
C ALA A 224 2.00 -11.05 4.97
N TRP A 225 2.91 -10.44 4.22
CA TRP A 225 3.77 -11.10 3.24
C TRP A 225 5.20 -11.25 3.78
N GLN A 226 5.94 -12.25 3.30
CA GLN A 226 7.34 -12.39 3.67
C GLN A 226 8.15 -11.17 3.21
N THR A 227 8.70 -10.43 4.18
CA THR A 227 9.40 -9.17 3.95
C THR A 227 10.85 -9.42 3.60
N GLN A 228 11.31 -8.82 2.49
CA GLN A 228 12.69 -8.88 2.04
C GLN A 228 13.45 -7.59 2.40
N GLN A 229 12.75 -6.46 2.42
CA GLN A 229 13.31 -5.16 2.76
C GLN A 229 12.33 -4.35 3.60
N ASN A 230 12.68 -4.10 4.86
CA ASN A 230 11.94 -3.16 5.72
C ASN A 230 12.22 -1.71 5.30
N MET A 231 11.30 -0.83 5.69
CA MET A 231 11.34 0.60 5.38
C MET A 231 11.28 1.44 6.65
N GLN A 232 12.10 2.49 6.68
CA GLN A 232 12.08 3.49 7.73
C GLN A 232 10.85 4.39 7.56
N TYR A 233 10.13 4.65 8.65
CA TYR A 233 9.13 5.71 8.69
C TYR A 233 9.81 7.09 8.76
N VAL A 234 9.57 7.94 7.76
CA VAL A 234 10.16 9.29 7.69
C VAL A 234 9.24 10.31 8.36
N GLY A 235 7.93 10.26 8.08
CA GLY A 235 6.96 11.21 8.63
C GLY A 235 5.73 11.36 7.75
N HIS A 236 4.99 12.45 7.96
CA HIS A 236 3.84 12.83 7.14
C HIS A 236 4.03 14.18 6.50
N LEU A 237 3.74 14.25 5.20
CA LEU A 237 3.58 15.52 4.48
C LEU A 237 2.21 16.15 4.73
N LYS A 238 1.18 15.31 4.98
CA LYS A 238 -0.18 15.75 5.31
C LYS A 238 -0.83 14.88 6.38
N ARG A 239 -1.52 15.52 7.33
CA ARG A 239 -2.31 14.86 8.38
C ARG A 239 -3.75 14.71 7.94
N TRP A 240 -4.44 13.73 8.51
CA TRP A 240 -5.89 13.61 8.41
C TRP A 240 -6.57 14.90 8.89
N ASP A 241 -7.31 15.57 8.00
CA ASP A 241 -8.25 16.61 8.38
C ASP A 241 -9.68 16.05 8.42
N LEU A 242 -10.14 15.73 9.64
CA LEU A 242 -11.48 15.20 9.88
C LEU A 242 -12.59 16.20 9.48
N LYS A 243 -12.32 17.52 9.50
CA LYS A 243 -13.32 18.53 9.10
C LYS A 243 -13.55 18.49 7.59
N GLU A 244 -12.49 18.35 6.80
CA GLU A 244 -12.54 18.20 5.34
C GLU A 244 -13.27 16.91 4.94
N ILE A 245 -13.00 15.80 5.63
CA ILE A 245 -13.67 14.51 5.37
C ILE A 245 -15.17 14.57 5.70
N LEU A 246 -15.54 15.25 6.77
CA LEU A 246 -16.93 15.40 7.19
C LEU A 246 -17.69 16.36 6.27
N SER A 247 -17.06 17.43 5.75
CA SER A 247 -17.68 18.37 4.80
C SER A 247 -17.91 17.75 3.42
N LEU A 248 -16.99 16.90 2.94
CA LEU A 248 -17.19 16.10 1.71
C LEU A 248 -18.37 15.12 1.86
N ARG A 249 -18.56 14.53 3.04
CA ARG A 249 -19.71 13.64 3.33
C ARG A 249 -21.04 14.39 3.45
N SER A 250 -21.05 15.68 3.78
CA SER A 250 -22.28 16.50 3.78
C SER A 250 -22.64 16.98 2.37
N ALA A 251 -21.66 17.40 1.57
CA ALA A 251 -21.87 17.82 0.18
C ALA A 251 -22.44 16.67 -0.68
N ASN A 252 -21.90 15.46 -0.52
CA ASN A 252 -22.38 14.27 -1.25
C ASN A 252 -23.76 13.77 -0.77
N ARG A 253 -24.25 14.26 0.38
CA ARG A 253 -25.60 13.98 0.91
C ARG A 253 -26.65 14.95 0.37
N GLN A 254 -26.25 16.13 -0.07
CA GLN A 254 -27.13 17.13 -0.68
C GLN A 254 -27.29 16.93 -2.20
N ALA A 255 -26.44 16.12 -2.82
CA ALA A 255 -26.50 15.77 -4.25
C ALA A 255 -27.25 14.45 -4.53
N ARG A 256 -28.04 13.95 -3.57
CA ARG A 256 -28.93 12.79 -3.70
C ARG A 256 -30.38 13.17 -3.50
#